data_AF-G4ZBG9-F1
#
_entry.id   AF-G4ZBG9-F1
#
_cell.length_a   1.000
_cell.length_b   1.000
_cell.length_c   1.000
_cell.angle_alpha   90.00
_cell.angle_beta   90.00
_cell.angle_gamma   90.00
#
_symmetry.space_group_name_H-M   'P 1'
#
loop_
_entity.id
_entity.type
_entity.pdbx_description
1 polymer ?
#
loop_
_entity_poly.entity_id
_entity_poly.type
_entity_poly.pdbx_seq_one_letter_code
_entity_poly.pdbx_strand_id
1 'polypeptide(L)'
;MQQIIAFGAARDAFETQDAYVLVTELVQGAELYDDLVEHGVFGEQRAKALVRELAVALQYLHSKHVTGMRLIDFGQSFRLHDARRKVDACTTAYASPEFIEHRESSCAMDVWALGVVLYIVLCGLHPFDPTDDASDEELQRRILKGDFDRESAGWACMSDSARGLVCRMLNVDPEQRISAAQVLEHEWLNSA
;
A
#
# COMPACT_ATOMS: atom_id res chain seq x y z
N MET A 1 7.54 -8.99 22.75
CA MET A 1 6.07 -8.96 22.58
C MET A 1 5.85 -9.18 21.10
N GLN A 2 5.51 -10.41 20.71
CA GLN A 2 5.35 -10.79 19.30
C GLN A 2 4.12 -10.08 18.75
N GLN A 3 4.29 -9.23 17.74
CA GLN A 3 3.19 -8.68 16.96
C GLN A 3 3.06 -9.56 15.71
N ILE A 4 1.88 -10.14 15.55
CA ILE A 4 1.47 -11.06 14.48
C ILE A 4 0.59 -10.23 13.56
N ILE A 5 0.95 -10.05 12.29
CA ILE A 5 0.15 -9.26 11.36
C ILE A 5 0.15 -9.93 9.99
N ALA A 6 -0.95 -10.64 9.73
CA ALA A 6 -1.36 -11.04 8.40
C ALA A 6 -2.87 -10.82 8.28
N PHE A 7 -3.31 -10.45 7.07
CA PHE A 7 -4.66 -9.98 6.77
C PHE A 7 -5.62 -11.15 6.70
N GLY A 8 -6.55 -11.18 7.64
CA GLY A 8 -7.72 -12.02 7.55
C GLY A 8 -8.94 -11.18 7.19
N ALA A 9 -10.00 -11.80 6.67
CA ALA A 9 -11.19 -11.08 6.21
C ALA A 9 -11.72 -10.15 7.31
N ALA A 10 -12.05 -8.90 6.95
CA ALA A 10 -12.70 -7.96 7.87
C ALA A 10 -14.04 -8.55 8.31
N ARG A 11 -14.15 -8.87 9.61
CA ARG A 11 -15.31 -9.53 10.19
C ARG A 11 -16.29 -8.53 10.79
N ASP A 12 -15.78 -7.47 11.42
CA ASP A 12 -16.63 -6.48 12.08
C ASP A 12 -15.90 -5.15 12.22
N ALA A 13 -16.64 -4.09 12.52
CA ALA A 13 -16.09 -2.79 12.84
C ALA A 13 -16.90 -2.15 13.97
N PHE A 14 -16.21 -1.76 15.04
CA PHE A 14 -16.80 -1.11 16.20
C PHE A 14 -16.38 0.34 16.27
N GLU A 15 -17.28 1.17 16.77
CA GLU A 15 -17.00 2.55 17.13
C GLU A 15 -17.05 2.66 18.66
N THR A 16 -15.98 3.22 19.22
CA THR A 16 -15.88 3.62 20.62
C THR A 16 -15.88 5.14 20.70
N GLN A 17 -15.95 5.71 21.91
CA GLN A 17 -15.90 7.18 22.06
C GLN A 17 -14.60 7.81 21.51
N ASP A 18 -13.50 7.04 21.47
CA ASP A 18 -12.17 7.57 21.16
C ASP A 18 -11.50 6.90 19.95
N ALA A 19 -12.10 5.85 19.38
CA ALA A 19 -11.48 5.05 18.33
C ALA A 19 -12.49 4.25 17.50
N TYR A 20 -12.12 4.00 16.24
CA TYR A 20 -12.70 2.96 15.42
C TYR A 20 -11.84 1.69 15.51
N VAL A 21 -12.47 0.55 15.76
CA VAL A 21 -11.82 -0.76 15.91
C VAL A 21 -12.25 -1.64 14.74
N LEU A 22 -11.31 -1.99 13.87
CA LEU A 22 -11.53 -2.98 12.81
C LEU A 22 -11.21 -4.37 13.36
N VAL A 23 -12.18 -5.29 13.34
CA VAL A 23 -11.97 -6.70 13.71
C VAL A 23 -11.79 -7.51 12.44
N THR A 24 -10.59 -8.04 12.26
CA THR A 24 -10.24 -8.93 11.16
C THR A 24 -10.03 -10.34 11.68
N GLU A 25 -10.05 -11.31 10.77
CA GLU A 25 -9.54 -12.64 11.10
C GLU A 25 -8.06 -12.56 11.54
N LEU A 26 -7.74 -13.26 12.63
CA LEU A 26 -6.37 -13.47 13.05
C LEU A 26 -5.70 -14.44 12.09
N VAL A 27 -4.84 -13.95 11.20
CA VAL A 27 -4.04 -14.83 10.36
C VAL A 27 -2.77 -15.20 11.09
N GLN A 28 -2.60 -16.50 11.30
CA GLN A 28 -1.35 -17.11 11.72
C GLN A 28 -0.53 -17.38 10.46
N GLY A 29 0.41 -16.49 10.15
CA GLY A 29 1.27 -16.58 8.95
C GLY A 29 2.44 -15.62 9.05
N ALA A 30 3.43 -15.83 8.19
CA ALA A 30 4.57 -14.94 8.03
C ALA A 30 4.12 -13.60 7.42
N GLU A 31 4.90 -12.55 7.65
CA GLU A 31 4.60 -11.19 7.21
C GLU A 31 4.54 -11.10 5.66
N LEU A 32 3.87 -10.09 5.08
CA LEU A 32 3.80 -9.92 3.61
C LEU A 32 5.20 -9.96 2.96
N TYR A 33 6.19 -9.39 3.65
CA TYR A 33 7.57 -9.44 3.25
C TYR A 33 8.17 -10.85 3.32
N ASP A 34 7.96 -11.56 4.44
CA ASP A 34 8.44 -12.94 4.60
C ASP A 34 7.87 -13.84 3.51
N ASP A 35 6.59 -13.64 3.16
CA ASP A 35 5.91 -14.36 2.09
C ASP A 35 6.45 -13.99 0.69
N LEU A 36 6.81 -12.73 0.46
CA LEU A 36 7.57 -12.33 -0.75
C LEU A 36 8.97 -12.95 -0.79
N VAL A 37 9.63 -13.07 0.37
CA VAL A 37 10.97 -13.69 0.50
C VAL A 37 10.90 -15.21 0.28
N GLU A 38 9.88 -15.87 0.83
CA GLU A 38 9.72 -17.32 0.80
C GLU A 38 9.14 -17.81 -0.54
N HIS A 39 8.15 -17.10 -1.08
CA HIS A 39 7.39 -17.53 -2.26
C HIS A 39 7.61 -16.67 -3.51
N GLY A 40 8.36 -15.56 -3.40
CA GLY A 40 8.59 -14.63 -4.49
C GLY A 40 7.42 -13.68 -4.74
N VAL A 41 7.50 -12.92 -5.84
CA VAL A 41 6.46 -11.95 -6.23
C VAL A 41 5.10 -12.60 -6.43
N PHE A 42 4.04 -11.85 -6.17
CA PHE A 42 2.68 -12.34 -6.28
C PHE A 42 2.27 -12.38 -7.75
N GLY A 43 1.70 -13.50 -8.18
CA GLY A 43 0.91 -13.52 -9.40
C GLY A 43 -0.30 -12.59 -9.28
N GLU A 44 -0.75 -12.01 -10.39
CA GLU A 44 -1.82 -11.00 -10.38
C GLU A 44 -3.09 -11.48 -9.66
N GLN A 45 -3.47 -12.75 -9.78
CA GLN A 45 -4.66 -13.27 -9.09
C GLN A 45 -4.55 -13.18 -7.56
N ARG A 46 -3.37 -13.43 -7.01
CA ARG A 46 -3.11 -13.29 -5.56
C ARG A 46 -3.09 -11.82 -5.17
N ALA A 47 -2.45 -10.96 -5.97
CA ALA A 47 -2.43 -9.53 -5.74
C ALA A 47 -3.84 -8.91 -5.81
N LYS A 48 -4.70 -9.35 -6.73
CA LYS A 48 -6.11 -8.93 -6.84
C LYS A 48 -6.89 -9.24 -5.56
N ALA A 49 -6.69 -10.44 -4.99
CA ALA A 49 -7.35 -10.83 -3.74
C ALA A 49 -6.96 -9.88 -2.59
N LEU A 50 -5.65 -9.66 -2.40
CA LEU A 50 -5.11 -8.74 -1.40
C LEU A 50 -5.65 -7.30 -1.59
N VAL A 51 -5.52 -6.74 -2.80
CA VAL A 51 -5.98 -5.37 -3.08
C VAL A 51 -7.49 -5.22 -2.89
N ARG A 52 -8.28 -6.24 -3.25
CA ARG A 52 -9.74 -6.21 -3.04
C ARG A 52 -10.08 -6.12 -1.55
N GLU A 53 -9.46 -6.95 -0.72
CA GLU A 53 -9.70 -6.92 0.73
C GLU A 53 -9.34 -5.56 1.34
N LEU A 54 -8.17 -5.03 1.00
CA LEU A 54 -7.71 -3.73 1.48
C LEU A 54 -8.59 -2.59 0.97
N ALA A 55 -9.00 -2.61 -0.30
CA ALA A 55 -9.85 -1.59 -0.89
C ALA A 55 -11.28 -1.60 -0.30
N VAL A 56 -11.83 -2.78 0.04
CA VAL A 56 -13.12 -2.88 0.78
C VAL A 56 -13.00 -2.25 2.17
N ALA A 57 -11.92 -2.57 2.90
CA ALA A 57 -11.69 -1.97 4.23
C ALA A 57 -11.53 -0.45 4.13
N LEU A 58 -10.75 0.05 3.16
CA LEU A 58 -10.60 1.47 2.91
C LEU A 58 -11.92 2.15 2.55
N GLN A 59 -12.69 1.57 1.63
CA GLN A 59 -14.00 2.12 1.24
C GLN A 59 -14.91 2.27 2.47
N TYR A 60 -14.96 1.26 3.33
CA TYR A 60 -15.75 1.32 4.56
C TYR A 60 -15.28 2.45 5.49
N LEU A 61 -13.98 2.54 5.76
CA LEU A 61 -13.42 3.57 6.65
C LEU A 61 -13.59 4.98 6.10
N HIS A 62 -13.35 5.16 4.79
CA HIS A 62 -13.55 6.43 4.10
C HIS A 62 -15.03 6.87 4.17
N SER A 63 -15.99 5.94 4.11
CA SER A 63 -17.41 6.25 4.31
C SER A 63 -17.75 6.74 5.73
N LYS A 64 -16.87 6.45 6.70
CA LYS A 64 -16.96 6.91 8.09
C LYS A 64 -16.10 8.14 8.37
N HIS A 65 -15.49 8.74 7.36
CA HIS A 65 -14.54 9.86 7.50
C HIS A 65 -13.31 9.49 8.35
N VAL A 66 -12.95 8.20 8.37
CA VAL A 66 -11.73 7.69 9.00
C VAL A 66 -10.64 7.62 7.94
N THR A 67 -9.60 8.44 8.09
CA THR A 67 -8.47 8.56 7.17
C THR A 67 -7.16 8.23 7.86
N GLY A 68 -6.10 8.02 7.07
CA GLY A 68 -4.79 7.70 7.63
C GLY A 68 -4.84 6.33 8.29
N MET A 69 -5.56 5.40 7.63
CA MET A 69 -5.56 4.02 8.05
C MET A 69 -4.10 3.62 8.13
N ARG A 70 -3.69 3.17 9.31
CA ARG A 70 -2.38 2.56 9.49
C ARG A 70 -2.39 1.20 8.79
N LEU A 71 -2.43 1.20 7.45
CA LEU A 71 -1.76 0.19 6.62
C LEU A 71 -0.29 0.04 7.06
N ILE A 72 0.22 1.01 7.82
CA ILE A 72 1.45 1.09 8.62
C ILE A 72 1.54 0.02 9.73
N ASP A 73 1.21 -1.22 9.40
CA ASP A 73 1.97 -2.36 9.93
C ASP A 73 2.56 -3.22 8.78
N PHE A 74 2.25 -2.91 7.52
CA PHE A 74 3.00 -3.39 6.35
C PHE A 74 4.45 -2.86 6.31
N GLY A 75 4.64 -1.60 6.70
CA GLY A 75 5.98 -1.00 6.81
C GLY A 75 6.82 -1.59 7.95
N GLN A 76 6.17 -2.21 8.95
CA GLN A 76 6.84 -2.97 10.01
C GLN A 76 7.18 -4.38 9.57
N SER A 77 6.41 -4.96 8.65
CA SER A 77 6.67 -6.29 8.11
C SER A 77 7.83 -6.36 7.13
N PHE A 78 8.12 -5.27 6.42
CA PHE A 78 9.34 -5.15 5.60
C PHE A 78 10.64 -5.03 6.43
N ARG A 79 10.59 -5.06 7.77
CA ARG A 79 11.74 -4.71 8.64
C ARG A 79 12.67 -5.86 9.00
N LEU A 80 12.56 -7.04 8.43
CA LEU A 80 13.42 -8.15 8.85
C LEU A 80 14.86 -8.11 8.28
N HIS A 81 15.19 -7.19 7.37
CA HIS A 81 16.58 -7.10 6.85
C HIS A 81 17.45 -5.98 7.43
N ASP A 82 16.95 -4.80 7.83
CA ASP A 82 17.87 -3.73 8.27
C ASP A 82 17.41 -2.93 9.50
N ALA A 83 18.05 -3.21 10.65
CA ALA A 83 17.85 -2.55 11.93
C ALA A 83 18.38 -1.08 11.96
N ARG A 84 18.66 -0.47 10.81
CA ARG A 84 19.36 0.82 10.69
C ARG A 84 18.48 2.00 10.26
N ARG A 85 17.28 1.78 9.70
CA ARG A 85 16.37 2.88 9.32
C ARG A 85 15.56 3.40 10.52
N LYS A 86 15.70 4.70 10.81
CA LYS A 86 14.94 5.43 11.85
C LYS A 86 13.44 5.34 11.58
N VAL A 87 12.63 5.29 12.64
CA VAL A 87 11.17 5.15 12.61
C VAL A 87 10.48 6.23 11.74
N ASP A 88 11.03 7.45 11.66
CA ASP A 88 10.48 8.54 10.84
C ASP A 88 10.66 8.34 9.31
N ALA A 89 11.71 7.64 8.89
CA ALA A 89 11.96 7.36 7.46
C ALA A 89 10.99 6.31 6.92
N CYS A 90 10.56 5.35 7.74
CA CYS A 90 9.64 4.27 7.34
C CYS A 90 8.24 4.77 6.96
N THR A 91 7.75 5.84 7.60
CA THR A 91 6.47 6.45 7.22
C THR A 91 6.57 7.13 5.85
N THR A 92 7.75 7.63 5.48
CA THR A 92 7.96 8.36 4.22
C THR A 92 7.88 7.43 3.00
N ALA A 93 8.33 6.18 3.11
CA ALA A 93 8.32 5.23 1.99
C ALA A 93 6.90 4.98 1.42
N TYR A 94 5.89 5.01 2.27
CA TYR A 94 4.48 4.85 1.89
C TYR A 94 3.70 6.16 1.89
N ALA A 95 4.35 7.28 2.23
CA ALA A 95 3.70 8.57 2.33
C ALA A 95 3.28 9.08 0.95
N SER A 96 2.10 9.67 0.90
CA SER A 96 1.63 10.38 -0.29
C SER A 96 2.31 11.75 -0.43
N PRO A 97 2.36 12.32 -1.65
CA PRO A 97 2.95 13.63 -1.90
C PRO A 97 2.38 14.73 -1.01
N GLU A 98 1.05 14.80 -0.90
CA GLU A 98 0.36 15.82 -0.10
C GLU A 98 0.65 15.69 1.40
N PHE A 99 0.91 14.48 1.91
CA PHE A 99 1.34 14.30 3.29
C PHE A 99 2.78 14.76 3.51
N ILE A 100 3.65 14.53 2.52
CA ILE A 100 5.04 15.00 2.57
C ILE A 100 5.08 16.54 2.57
N GLU A 101 4.25 17.19 1.77
CA GLU A 101 4.23 18.66 1.65
C GLU A 101 3.48 19.35 2.78
N HIS A 102 2.30 18.85 3.15
CA HIS A 102 1.34 19.58 4.00
C HIS A 102 1.00 18.87 5.30
N ARG A 103 1.44 17.62 5.49
CA ARG A 103 1.09 16.77 6.65
C ARG A 103 -0.43 16.60 6.81
N GLU A 104 -1.17 16.69 5.72
CA GLU A 104 -2.62 16.53 5.69
C GLU A 104 -3.00 15.06 5.55
N SER A 105 -3.93 14.61 6.38
CA SER A 105 -4.50 13.26 6.28
C SER A 105 -5.74 13.30 5.39
N SER A 106 -5.82 12.38 4.42
CA SER A 106 -6.91 12.31 3.46
C SER A 106 -7.20 10.86 3.09
N CYS A 107 -8.39 10.60 2.53
CA CYS A 107 -8.70 9.29 1.96
C CYS A 107 -7.75 8.93 0.79
N ALA A 108 -7.33 9.94 0.02
CA ALA A 108 -6.45 9.76 -1.12
C ALA A 108 -5.06 9.26 -0.70
N MET A 109 -4.54 9.67 0.47
CA MET A 109 -3.29 9.16 1.04
C MET A 109 -3.32 7.64 1.20
N ASP A 110 -4.41 7.09 1.72
CA ASP A 110 -4.52 5.65 1.94
C ASP A 110 -4.50 4.87 0.62
N VAL A 111 -5.09 5.43 -0.44
CA VAL A 111 -5.07 4.83 -1.78
C VAL A 111 -3.67 4.88 -2.40
N TRP A 112 -2.92 5.95 -2.16
CA TRP A 112 -1.50 6.01 -2.56
C TRP A 112 -0.69 4.91 -1.89
N ALA A 113 -0.83 4.76 -0.56
CA ALA A 113 -0.14 3.71 0.19
C ALA A 113 -0.51 2.31 -0.34
N LEU A 114 -1.80 2.07 -0.64
CA LEU A 114 -2.24 0.83 -1.28
C LEU A 114 -1.61 0.63 -2.68
N GLY A 115 -1.40 1.71 -3.43
CA GLY A 115 -0.70 1.68 -4.73
C GLY A 115 0.75 1.28 -4.60
N VAL A 116 1.44 1.76 -3.56
CA VAL A 116 2.82 1.35 -3.23
C VAL A 116 2.85 -0.15 -2.88
N VAL A 117 1.93 -0.62 -2.02
CA VAL A 117 1.82 -2.06 -1.67
C VAL A 117 1.56 -2.91 -2.91
N LEU A 118 0.61 -2.52 -3.77
CA LEU A 118 0.31 -3.23 -5.02
C LEU A 118 1.55 -3.33 -5.91
N TYR A 119 2.29 -2.24 -6.09
CA TYR A 119 3.53 -2.26 -6.85
C TYR A 119 4.53 -3.26 -6.25
N ILE A 120 4.76 -3.19 -4.94
CA ILE A 120 5.73 -4.06 -4.25
C ILE A 120 5.36 -5.54 -4.43
N VAL A 121 4.10 -5.92 -4.25
CA VAL A 121 3.73 -7.34 -4.36
C VAL A 121 3.82 -7.87 -5.78
N LEU A 122 3.63 -7.02 -6.80
CA LEU A 122 3.75 -7.42 -8.21
C LEU A 122 5.20 -7.40 -8.73
N CYS A 123 5.99 -6.42 -8.30
CA CYS A 123 7.34 -6.18 -8.83
C CYS A 123 8.46 -6.70 -7.93
N GLY A 124 8.19 -6.91 -6.63
CA GLY A 124 9.17 -7.34 -5.64
C GLY A 124 10.14 -6.26 -5.17
N LEU A 125 9.89 -4.99 -5.52
CA LEU A 125 10.76 -3.85 -5.22
C LEU A 125 9.93 -2.60 -4.94
N HIS A 126 10.54 -1.61 -4.27
CA HIS A 126 9.86 -0.37 -3.91
C HIS A 126 9.76 0.58 -5.12
N PRO A 127 8.57 1.16 -5.44
CA PRO A 127 8.38 1.97 -6.64
C PRO A 127 9.28 3.20 -6.71
N PHE A 128 9.59 3.82 -5.57
CA PHE A 128 10.43 5.02 -5.49
C PHE A 128 11.86 4.76 -5.01
N ASP A 129 12.18 3.52 -4.64
CA ASP A 129 13.50 3.11 -4.16
C ASP A 129 13.83 1.69 -4.67
N PRO A 130 13.92 1.50 -6.00
CA PRO A 130 14.04 0.17 -6.61
C PRO A 130 15.33 -0.58 -6.22
N THR A 131 16.34 0.17 -5.79
CA THR A 131 17.68 -0.32 -5.40
C THR A 131 17.91 -0.37 -3.89
N ASP A 132 16.92 0.07 -3.10
CA ASP A 132 16.98 0.16 -1.63
C ASP A 132 18.18 0.99 -1.09
N ASP A 133 18.65 1.96 -1.86
CA ASP A 133 19.81 2.79 -1.56
C ASP A 133 19.54 4.30 -1.65
N ALA A 134 18.29 4.70 -1.94
CA ALA A 134 17.92 6.11 -1.98
C ALA A 134 18.02 6.75 -0.59
N SER A 135 18.54 7.98 -0.55
CA SER A 135 18.44 8.83 0.64
C SER A 135 16.99 9.27 0.86
N ASP A 136 16.64 9.63 2.09
CA ASP A 136 15.29 10.13 2.42
C ASP A 136 14.90 11.34 1.53
N GLU A 137 15.86 12.22 1.23
CA GLU A 137 15.66 13.40 0.36
C GLU A 137 15.36 13.00 -1.09
N GLU A 138 16.09 12.02 -1.62
CA GLU A 138 15.88 11.52 -2.99
C GLU A 138 14.55 10.77 -3.11
N LEU A 139 14.21 9.97 -2.10
CA LEU A 139 12.93 9.27 -2.00
C LEU A 139 11.76 10.27 -1.99
N GLN A 140 11.83 11.30 -1.12
CA GLN A 140 10.83 12.36 -1.09
C GLN A 140 10.73 13.08 -2.44
N ARG A 141 11.86 13.42 -3.07
CA ARG A 141 11.88 14.07 -4.38
C ARG A 141 11.20 13.23 -5.45
N ARG A 142 11.36 11.91 -5.43
CA ARG A 142 10.71 10.98 -6.38
C ARG A 142 9.22 10.89 -6.12
N ILE A 143 8.80 10.75 -4.85
CA ILE A 143 7.39 10.73 -4.44
C ILE A 143 6.68 12.01 -4.90
N LEU A 144 7.25 13.19 -4.57
CA LEU A 144 6.67 14.48 -4.91
C LEU A 144 6.52 14.71 -6.43
N LYS A 145 7.38 14.10 -7.24
CA LYS A 145 7.28 14.16 -8.70
C LYS A 145 6.42 13.05 -9.32
N GLY A 146 6.00 12.05 -8.54
CA GLY A 146 5.37 10.84 -9.09
C GLY A 146 6.31 10.02 -9.97
N ASP A 147 7.62 10.15 -9.74
CA ASP A 147 8.69 9.55 -10.53
C ASP A 147 9.04 8.16 -9.95
N PHE A 148 8.19 7.18 -10.23
CA PHE A 148 8.39 5.79 -9.82
C PHE A 148 8.94 4.92 -10.95
N ASP A 149 9.59 3.82 -10.59
CA ASP A 149 10.21 2.89 -11.53
C ASP A 149 9.19 2.24 -12.48
N ARG A 150 9.43 2.40 -13.78
CA ARG A 150 8.68 1.77 -14.88
C ARG A 150 9.59 0.98 -15.82
N GLU A 151 10.84 0.75 -15.41
CA GLU A 151 11.85 0.08 -16.22
C GLU A 151 12.19 -1.32 -15.69
N SER A 152 11.77 -1.65 -14.47
CA SER A 152 11.99 -2.99 -13.91
C SER A 152 11.32 -4.11 -14.70
N ALA A 153 11.92 -5.29 -14.61
CA ALA A 153 11.35 -6.52 -15.15
C ALA A 153 9.97 -6.82 -14.55
N GLY A 154 9.75 -6.52 -13.26
CA GLY A 154 8.46 -6.64 -12.59
C GLY A 154 7.38 -5.79 -13.29
N TRP A 155 7.68 -4.52 -13.53
CA TRP A 155 6.78 -3.61 -14.23
C TRP A 155 6.46 -4.08 -15.67
N ALA A 156 7.46 -4.60 -16.38
CA ALA A 156 7.29 -5.11 -17.74
C ALA A 156 6.39 -6.36 -17.78
N CYS A 157 6.47 -7.24 -16.78
CA CYS A 157 5.70 -8.49 -16.68
C CYS A 157 4.22 -8.28 -16.32
N MET A 158 3.85 -7.13 -15.76
CA MET A 158 2.46 -6.81 -15.43
C MET A 158 1.57 -6.70 -16.67
N SER A 159 0.28 -6.98 -16.52
CA SER A 159 -0.73 -6.66 -17.51
C SER A 159 -0.90 -5.15 -17.67
N ASP A 160 -1.36 -4.71 -18.85
CA ASP A 160 -1.65 -3.29 -19.11
C ASP A 160 -2.68 -2.73 -18.13
N SER A 161 -3.65 -3.56 -17.73
CA SER A 161 -4.67 -3.16 -16.77
C SER A 161 -4.12 -3.00 -15.35
N ALA A 162 -3.19 -3.87 -14.93
CA ALA A 162 -2.49 -3.73 -13.65
C ALA A 162 -1.67 -2.43 -13.61
N ARG A 163 -0.89 -2.17 -14.67
CA ARG A 163 -0.13 -0.91 -14.81
C ARG A 163 -1.06 0.30 -14.79
N GLY A 164 -2.20 0.22 -15.48
CA GLY A 164 -3.23 1.25 -15.48
C GLY A 164 -3.76 1.57 -14.09
N LEU A 165 -4.07 0.54 -13.28
CA LEU A 165 -4.51 0.72 -11.90
C LEU A 165 -3.42 1.38 -11.04
N VAL A 166 -2.19 0.87 -11.10
CA VAL A 166 -1.06 1.43 -10.33
C VAL A 166 -0.83 2.91 -10.66
N CYS A 167 -0.85 3.29 -11.95
CA CYS A 167 -0.72 4.69 -12.36
C CYS A 167 -1.83 5.59 -11.80
N ARG A 168 -3.06 5.09 -11.69
CA ARG A 168 -4.18 5.86 -11.11
C ARG A 168 -4.11 5.99 -9.59
N MET A 169 -3.57 4.98 -8.92
CA MET A 169 -3.35 5.00 -7.46
C MET A 169 -2.15 5.87 -7.07
N LEU A 170 -1.09 5.87 -7.88
CA LEU A 170 0.11 6.70 -7.72
C LEU A 170 0.01 8.04 -8.47
N ASN A 171 -1.20 8.58 -8.61
CA ASN A 171 -1.39 9.94 -9.13
C ASN A 171 -1.00 10.96 -8.06
N VAL A 172 -0.11 11.89 -8.41
CA VAL A 172 0.41 12.91 -7.49
C VAL A 172 -0.71 13.83 -7.02
N ASP A 173 -1.61 14.21 -7.93
CA ASP A 173 -2.77 15.04 -7.60
C ASP A 173 -3.82 14.19 -6.87
N PRO A 174 -4.08 14.44 -5.57
CA PRO A 174 -5.04 13.66 -4.78
C PRO A 174 -6.48 13.76 -5.31
N GLU A 175 -6.84 14.85 -5.99
CA GLU A 175 -8.19 15.04 -6.56
C GLU A 175 -8.38 14.23 -7.85
N GLN A 176 -7.28 13.91 -8.54
CA GLN A 176 -7.27 13.04 -9.73
C GLN A 176 -6.89 11.59 -9.40
N ARG A 177 -6.57 11.32 -8.13
CA ARG A 177 -6.25 9.97 -7.65
C ARG A 177 -7.54 9.16 -7.52
N ILE A 178 -7.48 7.92 -7.97
CA ILE A 178 -8.62 7.01 -7.87
C ILE A 178 -9.04 6.80 -6.41
N SER A 179 -10.33 6.74 -6.12
CA SER A 179 -10.83 6.44 -4.77
C SER A 179 -10.85 4.93 -4.50
N ALA A 180 -10.91 4.52 -3.23
CA ALA A 180 -11.03 3.09 -2.88
C ALA A 180 -12.26 2.42 -3.52
N ALA A 181 -13.38 3.14 -3.64
CA ALA A 181 -14.57 2.65 -4.35
C ALA A 181 -14.29 2.42 -5.84
N GLN A 182 -13.62 3.36 -6.50
CA GLN A 182 -13.26 3.23 -7.92
C GLN A 182 -12.18 2.17 -8.16
N VAL A 183 -11.29 1.91 -7.18
CA VAL A 183 -10.35 0.77 -7.24
C VAL A 183 -11.13 -0.53 -7.35
N LEU A 184 -12.15 -0.74 -6.51
CA LEU A 184 -13.01 -1.93 -6.54
C LEU A 184 -13.77 -2.11 -7.87
N GLU A 185 -14.05 -1.01 -8.56
CA GLU A 185 -14.70 -1.01 -9.88
C GLU A 185 -13.71 -1.18 -11.04
N HIS A 186 -12.40 -1.07 -10.79
CA HIS A 186 -11.39 -1.10 -11.85
C HIS A 186 -11.37 -2.45 -12.57
N GLU A 187 -11.20 -2.41 -13.90
CA GLU A 187 -11.25 -3.59 -14.77
C GLU A 187 -10.21 -4.65 -14.35
N TRP A 188 -9.05 -4.23 -13.83
CA TRP A 188 -8.02 -5.14 -13.34
C TRP A 188 -8.55 -6.06 -12.25
N LEU A 189 -9.24 -5.51 -11.23
CA LEU A 189 -9.82 -6.33 -10.16
C LEU A 189 -10.97 -7.20 -10.69
N ASN A 190 -11.76 -6.70 -11.64
CA ASN A 190 -12.99 -7.36 -12.10
C ASN A 190 -12.79 -8.28 -13.32
N SER A 191 -11.57 -8.34 -13.87
CA SER A 191 -11.20 -9.29 -14.91
C SER A 191 -11.02 -10.70 -14.34
N ALA A 192 -11.47 -11.70 -15.11
CA ALA A 192 -11.41 -13.12 -14.77
C ALA A 192 -9.97 -13.62 -14.53
#